data_AF-A0A851D1R1-F1
#
_entry.id   AF-A0A851D1R1-F1
#
_cell.length_a   1.000
_cell.length_b   1.000
_cell.length_c   1.000
_cell.angle_alpha   90.00
_cell.angle_beta   90.00
_cell.angle_gamma   90.00
#
_symmetry.space_group_name_H-M   'P 1'
#
loop_
_entity.id
_entity.type
_entity.pdbx_description
1 polymer ?
#
loop_
_entity_poly.entity_id
_entity_poly.type
_entity_poly.pdbx_seq_one_letter_code
_entity_poly.pdbx_strand_id
1 'polypeptide(L)'
;QVPEKKLKLVMADKDLYKACAVEVKRQIWQDNQALFGDEVSPLLKQYILEKENILFSNEISFLQNFFSPSPKTRRQGEVVQKLTQMIGKNVKLYDMVLQFLRTLFLRTRNVHYCTLRAELLMSLHDLEISEICTVDPCHKFTWCLDACIREKFVDNKRARELQGFLDGVKKGQEQVLGDLSMILCDPFAINTLALSTIRHLQDLVGQDTLPRESPDLLLLLRMLSLGQGAWDMIDSQVFKEPKMEAELITRFLPLLMSFVVDDHTFTVDQKLPSEEKGPIPYPSTIPEAFTKFLQENRIACEIGLYYILHITKQRNKNAFLRLLPALAETFSDLAFSDIFLHLLTGNLTLLGDEFALEEFCTSLFDGFFLTACSRKENVHRHVLRLLLHLHHKVAPAKLESLQKALEPSKQSGEAVKELYNQLTEKLELRKPSPAEVTESPSMELPLPTVPTPAPR
;
A
#
# COMPACT_ATOMS: atom_id res chain seq x y z
N GLN A 1 -42.63 -13.61 8.07
CA GLN A 1 -41.84 -14.23 9.15
C GLN A 1 -42.25 -15.70 9.23
N VAL A 2 -41.29 -16.62 9.23
CA VAL A 2 -41.53 -18.08 9.32
C VAL A 2 -41.65 -18.46 10.79
N PRO A 3 -42.64 -19.28 11.20
CA PRO A 3 -42.80 -19.69 12.59
C PRO A 3 -41.57 -20.43 13.14
N GLU A 4 -41.18 -20.15 14.39
CA GLU A 4 -39.99 -20.70 15.04
C GLU A 4 -39.93 -22.23 15.02
N LYS A 5 -41.08 -22.91 15.20
CA LYS A 5 -41.17 -24.38 15.11
C LYS A 5 -40.71 -24.91 13.75
N LYS A 6 -41.02 -24.19 12.66
CA LYS A 6 -40.59 -24.57 11.30
C LYS A 6 -39.12 -24.26 11.08
N LEU A 7 -38.59 -23.18 11.67
CA LEU A 7 -37.16 -22.86 11.60
C LEU A 7 -36.31 -23.96 12.25
N LYS A 8 -36.75 -24.54 13.37
CA LYS A 8 -36.06 -25.67 14.02
C LYS A 8 -36.00 -26.91 13.12
N LEU A 9 -37.07 -27.19 12.38
CA LEU A 9 -37.09 -28.29 11.40
C LEU A 9 -36.14 -28.01 10.22
N VAL A 10 -36.11 -26.78 9.72
CA VAL A 10 -35.16 -26.36 8.67
C VAL A 10 -33.72 -26.52 9.14
N MET A 11 -33.40 -26.15 10.38
CA MET A 11 -32.04 -26.29 10.92
C MET A 11 -31.61 -27.76 11.11
N ALA A 12 -32.55 -28.66 11.37
CA ALA A 12 -32.27 -30.08 11.58
C ALA A 12 -31.95 -30.82 10.26
N ASP A 13 -32.36 -30.27 9.11
CA ASP A 13 -32.15 -30.84 7.78
C ASP A 13 -31.22 -29.94 6.95
N LYS A 14 -30.01 -30.45 6.66
CA LYS A 14 -28.97 -29.70 5.94
C LYS A 14 -29.37 -29.35 4.51
N ASP A 15 -30.11 -30.21 3.82
CA ASP A 15 -30.49 -30.00 2.43
C ASP A 15 -31.64 -28.99 2.34
N LEU A 16 -32.60 -29.10 3.27
CA LEU A 16 -33.66 -28.11 3.42
C LEU A 16 -33.11 -26.73 3.79
N TYR A 17 -32.17 -26.67 4.73
CA TYR A 17 -31.49 -25.43 5.09
C TYR A 17 -30.77 -24.81 3.89
N LYS A 18 -30.00 -25.60 3.12
CA LYS A 18 -29.29 -25.11 1.94
C LYS A 18 -30.24 -24.52 0.90
N ALA A 19 -31.37 -25.17 0.65
CA ALA A 19 -32.38 -24.75 -0.31
C ALA A 19 -33.19 -23.50 0.11
N CYS A 20 -33.13 -23.11 1.39
CA CYS A 20 -33.87 -21.95 1.88
C CYS A 20 -33.33 -20.63 1.32
N ALA A 21 -34.25 -19.71 1.02
CA ALA A 21 -33.93 -18.33 0.68
C ALA A 21 -33.19 -17.62 1.83
N VAL A 22 -32.39 -16.62 1.49
CA VAL A 22 -31.57 -15.87 2.46
C VAL A 22 -32.43 -15.20 3.54
N GLU A 23 -33.64 -14.74 3.20
CA GLU A 23 -34.61 -14.14 4.13
C GLU A 23 -35.05 -15.10 5.25
N VAL A 24 -35.14 -16.40 4.94
CA VAL A 24 -35.46 -17.45 5.92
C VAL A 24 -34.23 -17.73 6.76
N LYS A 25 -33.05 -17.84 6.14
CA LYS A 25 -31.79 -18.04 6.84
C LYS A 25 -31.46 -16.89 7.80
N ARG A 26 -31.73 -15.63 7.43
CA ARG A 26 -31.59 -14.45 8.31
C ARG A 26 -32.37 -14.59 9.62
N GLN A 27 -33.58 -15.14 9.58
CA GLN A 27 -34.40 -15.36 10.77
C GLN A 27 -33.82 -16.44 11.69
N ILE A 28 -33.05 -17.38 11.13
CA ILE A 28 -32.32 -18.39 11.90
C ILE A 28 -31.06 -17.77 12.50
N TRP A 29 -30.27 -17.09 11.67
CA TRP A 29 -28.97 -16.53 12.02
C TRP A 29 -29.03 -15.50 13.15
N GLN A 30 -30.07 -14.66 13.18
CA GLN A 30 -30.22 -13.60 14.19
C GLN A 30 -30.28 -14.15 15.63
N ASP A 31 -30.68 -15.41 15.79
CA ASP A 31 -30.79 -16.11 17.08
C ASP A 31 -29.79 -17.27 17.20
N ASN A 32 -28.93 -17.48 16.19
CA ASN A 32 -27.90 -18.52 16.19
C ASN A 32 -26.57 -17.99 15.62
N GLN A 33 -25.79 -17.33 16.49
CA GLN A 33 -24.51 -16.72 16.15
C GLN A 33 -23.48 -17.73 15.64
N ALA A 34 -23.46 -18.95 16.17
CA ALA A 34 -22.50 -19.98 15.75
C ALA A 34 -22.73 -20.38 14.28
N LEU A 35 -23.98 -20.69 13.92
CA LEU A 35 -24.33 -21.03 12.54
C LEU A 35 -24.05 -19.87 11.59
N PHE A 36 -24.35 -18.63 11.99
CA PHE A 36 -24.03 -17.46 11.15
C PHE A 36 -22.51 -17.26 10.99
N GLY A 37 -21.75 -17.48 12.06
CA GLY A 37 -20.29 -17.45 12.03
C GLY A 37 -19.70 -18.48 11.05
N ASP A 38 -20.27 -19.69 11.00
CA ASP A 38 -19.85 -20.74 10.07
C ASP A 38 -20.09 -20.36 8.59
N GLU A 39 -21.16 -19.61 8.29
CA GLU A 39 -21.45 -19.11 6.94
C GLU A 39 -20.58 -17.92 6.54
N VAL A 40 -20.28 -17.02 7.48
CA VAL A 40 -19.53 -15.78 7.23
C VAL A 40 -18.01 -16.01 7.21
N SER A 41 -17.49 -16.90 8.06
CA SER A 41 -16.04 -17.14 8.21
C SER A 41 -15.31 -17.49 6.90
N PRO A 42 -15.84 -18.36 6.01
CA PRO A 42 -15.23 -18.62 4.71
C PRO A 42 -15.13 -17.36 3.83
N LEU A 43 -16.16 -16.50 3.84
CA LEU A 43 -16.16 -15.25 3.09
C LEU A 43 -15.10 -14.29 3.63
N LEU A 44 -14.97 -14.18 4.96
CA LEU A 44 -13.95 -13.34 5.58
C LEU A 44 -12.53 -13.80 5.24
N LYS A 45 -12.28 -15.11 5.19
CA LYS A 45 -10.99 -15.66 4.75
C LYS A 45 -10.74 -15.40 3.26
N GLN A 46 -11.75 -15.62 2.43
CA GLN A 46 -11.69 -15.35 0.99
C GLN A 46 -11.32 -13.88 0.73
N TYR A 47 -11.95 -12.94 1.45
CA TYR A 47 -11.66 -11.50 1.28
C TYR A 47 -10.19 -11.17 1.53
N ILE A 48 -9.59 -11.71 2.60
CA ILE A 48 -8.18 -11.48 2.92
C ILE A 48 -7.29 -12.04 1.81
N LEU A 49 -7.55 -13.27 1.38
CA LEU A 49 -6.79 -13.92 0.31
C LEU A 49 -6.87 -13.12 -1.00
N GLU A 50 -8.04 -12.57 -1.34
CA GLU A 50 -8.20 -11.69 -2.51
C GLU A 50 -7.34 -10.43 -2.42
N LYS A 51 -7.22 -9.81 -1.23
CA LYS A 51 -6.35 -8.63 -1.04
C LYS A 51 -4.87 -8.99 -1.14
N GLU A 52 -4.45 -10.10 -0.54
CA GLU A 52 -3.08 -10.60 -0.64
C GLU A 52 -2.71 -10.92 -2.09
N ASN A 53 -3.61 -11.54 -2.85
CA ASN A 53 -3.39 -11.84 -4.27
C ASN A 53 -3.16 -10.57 -5.10
N ILE A 54 -3.85 -9.46 -4.79
CA ILE A 54 -3.61 -8.17 -5.46
C ILE A 54 -2.20 -7.64 -5.12
N LEU A 55 -1.78 -7.74 -3.85
CA LEU A 55 -0.45 -7.27 -3.41
C LEU A 55 0.69 -8.10 -4.01
N PHE A 56 0.46 -9.37 -4.32
CA PHE A 56 1.45 -10.28 -4.89
C PHE A 56 1.25 -10.63 -6.37
N SER A 57 0.42 -9.88 -7.11
CA SER A 57 0.19 -10.11 -8.54
C SER A 57 1.49 -10.10 -9.36
N ASN A 58 1.61 -10.97 -10.36
CA ASN A 58 2.81 -11.01 -11.20
C ASN A 58 2.97 -9.73 -12.05
N GLU A 59 1.87 -9.07 -12.38
CA GLU A 59 1.89 -7.78 -13.07
C GLU A 59 2.24 -6.66 -12.10
N ILE A 60 3.50 -6.21 -12.16
CA ILE A 60 3.92 -4.96 -11.52
C ILE A 60 3.53 -3.80 -12.42
N SER A 61 2.67 -2.93 -11.90
CA SER A 61 2.28 -1.70 -12.58
C SER A 61 2.15 -0.55 -11.59
N PHE A 62 2.85 0.54 -11.88
CA PHE A 62 2.63 1.81 -11.20
C PHE A 62 1.19 2.32 -11.40
N LEU A 63 0.64 2.15 -12.61
CA LEU A 63 -0.69 2.66 -12.99
C LEU A 63 -1.83 1.82 -12.39
N GLN A 64 -1.62 0.51 -12.26
CA GLN A 64 -2.58 -0.45 -11.72
C GLN A 64 -2.02 -1.10 -10.44
N ASN A 65 -1.87 -0.28 -9.41
CA ASN A 65 -1.48 -0.72 -8.07
C ASN A 65 -2.69 -1.04 -7.16
N PHE A 66 -2.42 -1.48 -5.93
CA PHE A 66 -3.42 -1.88 -4.93
C PHE A 66 -4.50 -0.79 -4.66
N PHE A 67 -4.13 0.49 -4.74
CA PHE A 67 -5.02 1.63 -4.51
C PHE A 67 -5.75 2.13 -5.76
N SER A 68 -5.61 1.44 -6.89
CA SER A 68 -6.24 1.84 -8.17
C SER A 68 -7.76 1.65 -8.21
N PRO A 69 -8.33 0.56 -7.67
CA PRO A 69 -9.78 0.37 -7.69
C PRO A 69 -10.52 1.46 -6.91
N SER A 70 -11.51 2.08 -7.57
CA SER A 70 -12.39 3.07 -6.94
C SER A 70 -13.18 2.45 -5.79
N PRO A 71 -13.60 3.23 -4.77
CA PRO A 71 -14.42 2.69 -3.68
C PRO A 71 -15.67 1.95 -4.17
N LYS A 72 -16.36 2.50 -5.18
CA LYS A 72 -17.53 1.87 -5.79
C LYS A 72 -17.20 0.51 -6.40
N THR A 73 -16.08 0.40 -7.13
CA THR A 73 -15.61 -0.85 -7.74
C THR A 73 -15.29 -1.90 -6.67
N ARG A 74 -14.62 -1.52 -5.58
CA ARG A 74 -14.24 -2.47 -4.52
C ARG A 74 -15.47 -3.10 -3.86
N ARG A 75 -16.53 -2.32 -3.67
CA ARG A 75 -17.79 -2.81 -3.09
C ARG A 75 -18.55 -3.78 -3.99
N GLN A 76 -18.25 -3.84 -5.29
CA GLN A 76 -18.81 -4.85 -6.20
C GLN A 76 -18.15 -6.22 -6.07
N GLY A 77 -17.11 -6.37 -5.23
CA GLY A 77 -16.48 -7.64 -4.94
C GLY A 77 -17.48 -8.67 -4.39
N GLU A 78 -17.31 -9.93 -4.79
CA GLU A 78 -18.23 -11.03 -4.48
C GLU A 78 -18.50 -11.16 -2.97
N VAL A 79 -17.44 -11.11 -2.15
CA VAL A 79 -17.56 -11.22 -0.69
C VAL A 79 -18.40 -10.08 -0.12
N VAL A 80 -18.14 -8.83 -0.52
CA VAL A 80 -18.88 -7.66 0.01
C VAL A 80 -20.35 -7.76 -0.35
N GLN A 81 -20.67 -8.11 -1.60
CA GLN A 81 -22.04 -8.29 -2.08
C GLN A 81 -22.77 -9.42 -1.32
N LYS A 82 -22.12 -10.58 -1.14
CA LYS A 82 -22.69 -11.70 -0.38
C LYS A 82 -22.95 -11.34 1.08
N LEU A 83 -22.00 -10.71 1.76
CA LEU A 83 -22.17 -10.27 3.15
C LEU A 83 -23.30 -9.26 3.28
N THR A 84 -23.37 -8.30 2.35
CA THR A 84 -24.44 -7.30 2.29
C THR A 84 -25.81 -7.99 2.14
N GLN A 85 -25.92 -8.97 1.24
CA GLN A 85 -27.15 -9.76 1.04
C GLN A 85 -27.53 -10.61 2.26
N MET A 86 -26.54 -11.23 2.91
CA MET A 86 -26.74 -12.03 4.12
C MET A 86 -27.27 -11.18 5.27
N ILE A 87 -26.75 -9.98 5.45
CA ILE A 87 -27.19 -9.04 6.50
C ILE A 87 -28.58 -8.45 6.17
N GLY A 88 -28.76 -7.99 4.93
CA GLY A 88 -29.96 -7.27 4.52
C GLY A 88 -30.23 -6.07 5.44
N LYS A 89 -31.45 -5.99 5.98
CA LYS A 89 -31.89 -4.93 6.90
C LYS A 89 -31.72 -5.28 8.39
N ASN A 90 -31.10 -6.41 8.71
CA ASN A 90 -31.06 -6.92 10.09
C ASN A 90 -29.86 -6.35 10.87
N VAL A 91 -30.15 -5.40 11.77
CA VAL A 91 -29.13 -4.73 12.60
C VAL A 91 -28.33 -5.72 13.46
N LYS A 92 -28.97 -6.76 14.03
CA LYS A 92 -28.26 -7.77 14.84
C LYS A 92 -27.20 -8.52 14.03
N LEU A 93 -27.52 -8.89 12.78
CA LEU A 93 -26.56 -9.59 11.92
C LEU A 93 -25.41 -8.67 11.51
N TYR A 94 -25.70 -7.38 11.28
CA TYR A 94 -24.67 -6.38 11.03
C TYR A 94 -23.71 -6.25 12.23
N ASP A 95 -24.25 -6.11 13.43
CA ASP A 95 -23.46 -6.03 14.67
C ASP A 95 -22.62 -7.29 14.91
N MET A 96 -23.16 -8.47 14.63
CA MET A 96 -22.41 -9.74 14.69
C MET A 96 -21.22 -9.73 13.72
N VAL A 97 -21.40 -9.28 12.48
CA VAL A 97 -20.29 -9.17 11.51
C VAL A 97 -19.26 -8.17 12.00
N LEU A 98 -19.66 -7.00 12.52
CA LEU A 98 -18.72 -6.05 13.10
C LEU A 98 -17.93 -6.64 14.28
N GLN A 99 -18.57 -7.44 15.13
CA GLN A 99 -17.89 -8.16 16.22
C GLN A 99 -16.88 -9.18 15.69
N PHE A 100 -17.21 -9.93 14.63
CA PHE A 100 -16.28 -10.84 13.97
C PHE A 100 -15.08 -10.09 13.39
N LEU A 101 -15.30 -8.96 12.69
CA LEU A 101 -14.23 -8.12 12.14
C LEU A 101 -13.30 -7.60 13.25
N ARG A 102 -13.83 -7.09 14.37
CA ARG A 102 -13.02 -6.66 15.52
C ARG A 102 -12.19 -7.82 16.09
N THR A 103 -12.81 -8.98 16.27
CA THR A 103 -12.14 -10.17 16.82
C THR A 103 -11.01 -10.64 15.91
N LEU A 104 -11.26 -10.70 14.61
CA LEU A 104 -10.26 -11.12 13.63
C LEU A 104 -9.14 -10.09 13.48
N PHE A 105 -9.47 -8.79 13.47
CA PHE A 105 -8.48 -7.72 13.47
C PHE A 105 -7.53 -7.83 14.68
N LEU A 106 -8.07 -8.04 15.89
CA LEU A 106 -7.26 -8.23 17.09
C LEU A 106 -6.36 -9.46 17.00
N ARG A 107 -6.92 -10.61 16.61
CA ARG A 107 -6.22 -11.90 16.58
C ARG A 107 -5.15 -12.00 15.49
N THR A 108 -5.39 -11.39 14.33
CA THR A 108 -4.53 -11.57 13.14
C THR A 108 -3.67 -10.36 12.84
N ARG A 109 -4.00 -9.19 13.42
CA ARG A 109 -3.45 -7.88 13.04
C ARG A 109 -3.63 -7.50 11.56
N ASN A 110 -4.54 -8.18 10.85
CA ASN A 110 -4.77 -7.91 9.45
C ASN A 110 -5.70 -6.69 9.27
N VAL A 111 -5.13 -5.59 8.76
CA VAL A 111 -5.83 -4.31 8.55
C VAL A 111 -6.91 -4.37 7.48
N HIS A 112 -6.93 -5.39 6.60
CA HIS A 112 -7.99 -5.51 5.59
C HIS A 112 -9.37 -5.81 6.19
N TYR A 113 -9.46 -6.29 7.43
CA TYR A 113 -10.74 -6.33 8.15
C TYR A 113 -11.30 -4.93 8.43
N CYS A 114 -10.43 -3.93 8.57
CA CYS A 114 -10.83 -2.53 8.67
C CYS A 114 -11.35 -1.99 7.32
N THR A 115 -10.71 -2.36 6.21
CA THR A 115 -11.23 -2.08 4.86
C THR A 115 -12.62 -2.69 4.67
N LEU A 116 -12.80 -3.96 5.05
CA LEU A 116 -14.09 -4.64 4.92
C LEU A 116 -15.18 -3.99 5.76
N ARG A 117 -14.85 -3.49 6.96
CA ARG A 117 -15.79 -2.72 7.79
C ARG A 117 -16.32 -1.49 7.02
N ALA A 118 -15.41 -0.70 6.45
CA ALA A 118 -15.78 0.51 5.70
C ALA A 118 -16.58 0.17 4.43
N GLU A 119 -16.11 -0.81 3.66
CA GLU A 119 -16.75 -1.24 2.42
C GLU A 119 -18.16 -1.80 2.64
N LEU A 120 -18.36 -2.57 3.72
CA LEU A 120 -19.67 -3.12 4.06
C LEU A 120 -20.67 -2.03 4.43
N LEU A 121 -20.27 -1.06 5.26
CA LEU A 121 -21.13 0.06 5.64
C LEU A 121 -21.52 0.92 4.42
N MET A 122 -20.55 1.17 3.52
CA MET A 122 -20.82 1.90 2.29
C MET A 122 -21.62 1.08 1.26
N SER A 123 -21.51 -0.25 1.27
CA SER A 123 -22.34 -1.12 0.43
C SER A 123 -23.81 -1.08 0.87
N LEU A 124 -24.06 -1.11 2.18
CA LEU A 124 -25.41 -0.94 2.74
C LEU A 124 -25.98 0.46 2.46
N HIS A 125 -25.13 1.49 2.49
CA HIS A 125 -25.50 2.85 2.09
C HIS A 125 -25.90 2.93 0.61
N ASP A 126 -25.12 2.32 -0.29
CA ASP A 126 -25.42 2.29 -1.72
C ASP A 126 -26.75 1.57 -2.02
N LEU A 127 -27.18 0.64 -1.17
CA LEU A 127 -28.48 -0.04 -1.22
C LEU A 127 -29.62 0.68 -0.45
N GLU A 128 -29.36 1.87 0.08
CA GLU A 128 -30.33 2.69 0.82
C GLU A 128 -30.91 1.99 2.06
N ILE A 129 -30.12 1.15 2.73
CA ILE A 129 -30.54 0.43 3.95
C ILE A 129 -30.45 1.37 5.17
N SER A 130 -31.50 2.18 5.33
CA SER A 130 -31.60 3.19 6.39
C SER A 130 -31.61 2.60 7.80
N GLU A 131 -32.12 1.37 7.97
CA GLU A 131 -32.24 0.68 9.25
C GLU A 131 -30.88 0.45 9.93
N ILE A 132 -29.81 0.34 9.14
CA ILE A 132 -28.42 0.21 9.62
C ILE A 132 -27.70 1.56 9.55
N CYS A 133 -27.79 2.27 8.42
CA CYS A 133 -26.99 3.48 8.21
C CYS A 133 -27.33 4.60 9.22
N THR A 134 -28.57 4.67 9.70
CA THR A 134 -29.00 5.71 10.66
C THR A 134 -28.55 5.44 12.09
N VAL A 135 -28.26 4.17 12.42
CA VAL A 135 -27.85 3.76 13.78
C VAL A 135 -26.34 3.58 13.89
N ASP A 136 -25.63 3.31 12.79
CA ASP A 136 -24.17 3.23 12.81
C ASP A 136 -23.55 4.63 13.02
N PRO A 137 -22.82 4.84 14.13
CA PRO A 137 -22.29 6.16 14.48
C PRO A 137 -21.15 6.61 13.55
N CYS A 138 -20.53 5.69 12.81
CA CYS A 138 -19.46 5.98 11.86
C CYS A 138 -19.97 6.31 10.46
N HIS A 139 -21.27 6.12 10.15
CA HIS A 139 -21.80 6.24 8.78
C HIS A 139 -21.40 7.55 8.08
N LYS A 140 -21.68 8.70 8.68
CA LYS A 140 -21.38 10.01 8.09
C LYS A 140 -19.88 10.25 7.92
N PHE A 141 -19.09 9.83 8.90
CA PHE A 141 -17.64 9.93 8.85
C PHE A 141 -17.06 9.08 7.71
N THR A 142 -17.45 7.79 7.64
CA THR A 142 -17.02 6.87 6.60
C THR A 142 -17.44 7.37 5.22
N TRP A 143 -18.65 7.92 5.06
CA TRP A 143 -19.12 8.48 3.80
C TRP A 143 -18.30 9.69 3.35
N CYS A 144 -17.97 10.59 4.28
CA CYS A 144 -17.09 11.73 4.02
C CYS A 144 -15.67 11.29 3.64
N LEU A 145 -15.13 10.30 4.35
CA LEU A 145 -13.81 9.73 4.07
C LEU A 145 -13.78 8.98 2.74
N ASP A 146 -14.85 8.25 2.37
CA ASP A 146 -14.98 7.54 1.09
C ASP A 146 -14.88 8.51 -0.10
N ALA A 147 -15.45 9.72 0.06
CA ALA A 147 -15.28 10.79 -0.92
C ALA A 147 -13.81 11.23 -1.03
N CYS A 148 -13.11 11.40 0.09
CA CYS A 148 -11.68 11.76 0.08
C CYS A 148 -10.82 10.68 -0.58
N ILE A 149 -11.11 9.40 -0.31
CA ILE A 149 -10.41 8.25 -0.91
C ILE A 149 -10.62 8.24 -2.42
N ARG A 150 -11.84 8.52 -2.89
CA ARG A 150 -12.14 8.61 -4.32
C ARG A 150 -11.35 9.73 -5.01
N GLU A 151 -11.30 10.91 -4.40
CA GLU A 151 -10.55 12.06 -4.94
C GLU A 151 -9.04 11.97 -4.68
N LYS A 152 -8.60 10.98 -3.87
CA LYS A 152 -7.20 10.79 -3.44
C LYS A 152 -6.60 12.02 -2.75
N PHE A 153 -7.45 12.79 -2.07
CA PHE A 153 -7.09 14.00 -1.36
C PHE A 153 -8.15 14.38 -0.32
N VAL A 154 -7.72 15.03 0.76
CA VAL A 154 -8.60 15.66 1.74
C VAL A 154 -8.51 17.18 1.55
N ASP A 155 -9.55 17.79 0.99
CA ASP A 155 -9.64 19.25 0.86
C ASP A 155 -10.10 19.93 2.17
N ASN A 156 -9.95 21.25 2.26
CA ASN A 156 -10.26 22.04 3.47
C ASN A 156 -11.75 21.98 3.87
N LYS A 157 -12.68 21.68 2.95
CA LYS A 157 -14.10 21.51 3.30
C LYS A 157 -14.29 20.16 3.98
N ARG A 158 -13.77 19.09 3.37
CA ARG A 158 -13.83 17.73 3.90
C ARG A 158 -13.05 17.59 5.22
N ALA A 159 -11.91 18.25 5.34
CA ALA A 159 -11.15 18.35 6.58
C ALA A 159 -12.03 18.87 7.72
N ARG A 160 -12.74 19.99 7.52
CA ARG A 160 -13.66 20.55 8.53
C ARG A 160 -14.83 19.63 8.87
N GLU A 161 -15.39 18.93 7.87
CA GLU A 161 -16.45 17.94 8.11
C GLU A 161 -15.93 16.76 8.96
N LEU A 162 -14.78 16.19 8.59
CA LEU A 162 -14.12 15.10 9.31
C LEU A 162 -13.74 15.48 10.74
N GLN A 163 -13.15 16.66 10.93
CA GLN A 163 -12.86 17.24 12.24
C GLN A 163 -14.14 17.36 13.08
N GLY A 164 -15.22 17.88 12.50
CA GLY A 164 -16.51 18.02 13.19
C GLY A 164 -17.11 16.69 13.66
N PHE A 165 -16.90 15.60 12.90
CA PHE A 165 -17.33 14.26 13.33
C PHE A 165 -16.48 13.73 14.50
N LEU A 166 -15.17 13.92 14.46
CA LEU A 166 -14.27 13.50 15.55
C LEU A 166 -14.55 14.27 16.84
N ASP A 167 -14.71 15.60 16.75
CA ASP A 167 -15.02 16.46 17.89
C ASP A 167 -16.45 16.26 18.40
N GLY A 168 -17.34 15.72 17.56
CA GLY A 168 -18.72 15.40 17.90
C GLY A 168 -18.90 14.17 18.78
N VAL A 169 -17.83 13.40 19.05
CA VAL A 169 -17.90 12.22 19.93
C VAL A 169 -18.17 12.69 21.37
N LYS A 170 -19.34 12.32 21.88
CA LYS A 170 -19.79 12.74 23.22
C LYS A 170 -19.11 11.95 24.32
N LYS A 171 -18.93 12.61 25.47
CA LYS A 171 -18.53 11.96 26.71
C LYS A 171 -19.55 10.86 27.07
N GLY A 172 -19.06 9.66 27.40
CA GLY A 172 -19.86 8.44 27.60
C GLY A 172 -20.14 7.63 26.33
N GLN A 173 -19.76 8.12 25.14
CA GLN A 173 -19.86 7.41 23.86
C GLN A 173 -18.48 7.17 23.22
N GLU A 174 -17.42 7.17 24.03
CA GLU A 174 -16.05 7.10 23.55
C GLU A 174 -15.76 5.81 22.76
N GLN A 175 -16.52 4.73 22.99
CA GLN A 175 -16.43 3.48 22.21
C GLN A 175 -16.50 3.70 20.69
N VAL A 176 -17.20 4.75 20.24
CA VAL A 176 -17.26 5.15 18.82
C VAL A 176 -15.87 5.47 18.27
N LEU A 177 -14.94 5.99 19.08
CA LEU A 177 -13.55 6.22 18.66
C LEU A 177 -12.85 4.94 18.23
N GLY A 178 -13.15 3.79 18.85
CA GLY A 178 -12.56 2.51 18.43
C GLY A 178 -12.98 2.14 17.02
N ASP A 179 -14.26 2.35 16.70
CA ASP A 179 -14.81 2.09 15.38
C ASP A 179 -14.33 3.09 14.31
N LEU A 180 -14.29 4.38 14.65
CA LEU A 180 -13.69 5.41 13.79
C LEU A 180 -12.22 5.13 13.54
N SER A 181 -11.48 4.69 14.56
CA SER A 181 -10.08 4.30 14.44
C SER A 181 -9.91 3.09 13.52
N MET A 182 -10.80 2.09 13.55
CA MET A 182 -10.79 1.03 12.53
C MET A 182 -10.98 1.59 11.13
N ILE A 183 -11.97 2.46 10.92
CA ILE A 183 -12.20 3.08 9.61
C ILE A 183 -10.95 3.83 9.13
N LEU A 184 -10.24 4.50 10.04
CA LEU A 184 -8.97 5.18 9.75
C LEU A 184 -7.77 4.24 9.57
N CYS A 185 -7.81 3.04 10.15
CA CYS A 185 -6.81 1.98 9.99
C CYS A 185 -6.92 1.27 8.63
N ASP A 186 -7.98 1.52 7.86
CA ASP A 186 -8.10 1.07 6.47
C ASP A 186 -6.90 1.58 5.64
N PRO A 187 -6.13 0.69 4.98
CA PRO A 187 -5.06 1.08 4.06
C PRO A 187 -5.44 2.18 3.06
N PHE A 188 -6.67 2.21 2.54
CA PHE A 188 -7.09 3.25 1.59
C PHE A 188 -7.21 4.63 2.27
N ALA A 189 -7.66 4.66 3.52
CA ALA A 189 -7.68 5.86 4.35
C ALA A 189 -6.26 6.33 4.65
N ILE A 190 -5.40 5.44 5.17
CA ILE A 190 -3.98 5.76 5.46
C ILE A 190 -3.27 6.32 4.22
N ASN A 191 -3.42 5.66 3.07
CA ASN A 191 -2.83 6.12 1.81
C ASN A 191 -3.32 7.53 1.43
N THR A 192 -4.62 7.79 1.56
CA THR A 192 -5.19 9.11 1.25
C THR A 192 -4.70 10.19 2.19
N LEU A 193 -4.64 9.90 3.49
CA LEU A 193 -4.19 10.84 4.52
C LEU A 193 -2.69 11.14 4.40
N ALA A 194 -1.87 10.11 4.18
CA ALA A 194 -0.43 10.27 4.00
C ALA A 194 -0.10 11.05 2.73
N LEU A 195 -0.74 10.72 1.59
CA LEU A 195 -0.56 11.49 0.35
C LEU A 195 -1.04 12.95 0.48
N SER A 196 -2.14 13.18 1.19
CA SER A 196 -2.61 14.55 1.47
C SER A 196 -1.62 15.30 2.35
N THR A 197 -1.04 14.63 3.36
CA THR A 197 0.00 15.19 4.23
C THR A 197 1.21 15.64 3.42
N ILE A 198 1.72 14.79 2.52
CA ILE A 198 2.86 15.16 1.64
C ILE A 198 2.51 16.37 0.77
N ARG A 199 1.31 16.42 0.19
CA ARG A 199 0.88 17.57 -0.63
C ARG A 199 0.81 18.85 0.18
N HIS A 200 0.20 18.81 1.37
CA HIS A 200 0.14 19.98 2.25
C HIS A 200 1.54 20.46 2.66
N LEU A 201 2.49 19.56 2.93
CA LEU A 201 3.87 19.96 3.23
C LEU A 201 4.52 20.68 2.04
N GLN A 202 4.27 20.22 0.80
CA GLN A 202 4.76 20.89 -0.40
C GLN A 202 4.12 22.28 -0.58
N ASP A 203 2.81 22.39 -0.37
CA ASP A 203 2.09 23.67 -0.44
C ASP A 203 2.62 24.66 0.61
N LEU A 204 2.92 24.18 1.83
CA LEU A 204 3.47 25.00 2.91
C LEU A 204 4.88 25.50 2.58
N VAL A 205 5.72 24.68 1.94
CA VAL A 205 7.03 25.14 1.42
C VAL A 205 6.82 26.26 0.40
N GLY A 206 5.86 26.12 -0.52
CA GLY A 206 5.56 27.15 -1.51
C GLY A 206 4.94 28.43 -0.94
N GLN A 207 4.41 28.37 0.28
CA GLN A 207 3.76 29.49 0.99
C GLN A 207 4.62 30.06 2.12
N ASP A 208 5.86 29.60 2.29
CA ASP A 208 6.76 29.98 3.39
C ASP A 208 6.10 29.87 4.78
N THR A 209 5.21 28.88 4.95
CA THR A 209 4.38 28.71 6.16
C THR A 209 4.83 27.48 6.95
N LEU A 210 4.81 27.56 8.29
CA LEU A 210 5.27 26.46 9.14
C LEU A 210 4.19 25.37 9.32
N PRO A 211 4.55 24.07 9.47
CA PRO A 211 3.59 22.98 9.69
C PRO A 211 2.58 23.21 10.80
N ARG A 212 3.03 23.79 11.92
CA ARG A 212 2.20 24.06 13.10
C ARG A 212 1.07 25.07 12.86
N GLU A 213 1.16 25.85 11.78
CA GLU A 213 0.21 26.91 11.43
C GLU A 213 -0.91 26.38 10.53
N SER A 214 -0.80 25.14 10.04
CA SER A 214 -1.79 24.49 9.19
C SER A 214 -2.73 23.59 9.99
N PRO A 215 -3.98 24.02 10.29
CA PRO A 215 -4.94 23.19 11.01
C PRO A 215 -5.31 21.93 10.23
N ASP A 216 -5.36 22.00 8.90
CA ASP A 216 -5.66 20.86 8.04
C ASP A 216 -4.57 19.79 8.15
N LEU A 217 -3.29 20.19 8.17
CA LEU A 217 -2.17 19.27 8.40
C LEU A 217 -2.27 18.61 9.78
N LEU A 218 -2.56 19.37 10.83
CA LEU A 218 -2.70 18.83 12.19
C LEU A 218 -3.85 17.83 12.30
N LEU A 219 -4.97 18.05 11.60
CA LEU A 219 -6.06 17.08 11.49
C LEU A 219 -5.60 15.80 10.80
N LEU A 220 -4.88 15.89 9.67
CA LEU A 220 -4.39 14.70 8.97
C LEU A 220 -3.50 13.84 9.87
N LEU A 221 -2.61 14.47 10.65
CA LEU A 221 -1.76 13.78 11.62
C LEU A 221 -2.59 13.14 12.75
N ARG A 222 -3.61 13.84 13.27
CA ARG A 222 -4.55 13.28 14.25
C ARG A 222 -5.27 12.06 13.72
N MET A 223 -5.78 12.11 12.48
CA MET A 223 -6.47 10.99 11.84
C MET A 223 -5.54 9.79 11.59
N LEU A 224 -4.30 10.04 11.14
CA LEU A 224 -3.27 9.00 11.02
C LEU A 224 -2.96 8.37 12.38
N SER A 225 -2.82 9.19 13.43
CA SER A 225 -2.57 8.73 14.79
C SER A 225 -3.69 7.83 15.31
N LEU A 226 -4.95 8.22 15.11
CA LEU A 226 -6.13 7.41 15.46
C LEU A 226 -6.13 6.07 14.70
N GLY A 227 -5.93 6.09 13.39
CA GLY A 227 -5.89 4.87 12.57
C GLY A 227 -4.78 3.91 12.99
N GLN A 228 -3.59 4.44 13.28
CA GLN A 228 -2.48 3.62 13.76
C GLN A 228 -2.73 3.06 15.18
N GLY A 229 -3.37 3.83 16.05
CA GLY A 229 -3.75 3.42 17.41
C GLY A 229 -4.98 2.51 17.50
N ALA A 230 -5.61 2.17 16.37
CA ALA A 230 -6.87 1.41 16.36
C ALA A 230 -6.77 0.05 17.06
N TRP A 231 -5.68 -0.70 16.82
CA TRP A 231 -5.50 -2.01 17.44
C TRP A 231 -5.39 -1.90 18.96
N ASP A 232 -4.51 -1.01 19.45
CA ASP A 232 -4.27 -0.82 20.89
C ASP A 232 -5.54 -0.30 21.60
N MET A 233 -6.29 0.60 20.94
CA MET A 233 -7.54 1.15 21.47
C MET A 233 -8.61 0.06 21.65
N ILE A 234 -8.74 -0.83 20.68
CA ILE A 234 -9.71 -1.92 20.72
C ILE A 234 -9.26 -3.01 21.70
N ASP A 235 -7.97 -3.36 21.72
CA ASP A 235 -7.45 -4.39 22.62
C ASP A 235 -7.58 -3.96 24.09
N SER A 236 -7.12 -2.75 24.41
CA SER A 236 -7.15 -2.21 25.77
C SER A 236 -8.54 -1.78 26.24
N GLN A 237 -9.50 -1.60 25.32
CA GLN A 237 -10.80 -0.98 25.58
C GLN A 237 -10.69 0.44 26.19
N VAL A 238 -9.55 1.12 26.00
CA VAL A 238 -9.33 2.50 26.42
C VAL A 238 -9.53 3.41 25.23
N PHE A 239 -10.77 3.89 25.07
CA PHE A 239 -11.16 4.73 23.94
C PHE A 239 -10.79 6.20 24.17
N LYS A 240 -9.53 6.52 23.89
CA LYS A 240 -9.00 7.88 23.97
C LYS A 240 -8.12 8.17 22.78
N GLU A 241 -8.10 9.41 22.36
CA GLU A 241 -7.20 9.83 21.28
C GLU A 241 -5.74 9.69 21.73
N PRO A 242 -4.87 9.12 20.88
CA PRO A 242 -3.45 9.09 21.16
C PRO A 242 -2.89 10.51 21.24
N LYS A 243 -1.97 10.73 22.18
CA LYS A 243 -1.30 12.03 22.31
C LYS A 243 -0.30 12.20 21.17
N MET A 244 -0.47 13.23 20.36
CA MET A 244 0.51 13.59 19.33
C MET A 244 1.75 14.22 19.96
N GLU A 245 2.93 13.72 19.56
CA GLU A 245 4.22 14.24 20.02
C GLU A 245 4.52 15.59 19.36
N ALA A 246 4.87 16.60 20.16
CA ALA A 246 5.17 17.93 19.64
C ALA A 246 6.37 17.92 18.67
N GLU A 247 7.36 17.05 18.93
CA GLU A 247 8.56 16.93 18.09
C GLU A 247 8.26 16.45 16.66
N LEU A 248 7.16 15.71 16.46
CA LEU A 248 6.70 15.35 15.11
C LEU A 248 6.46 16.62 14.30
N ILE A 249 5.74 17.59 14.86
CA ILE A 249 5.36 18.83 14.19
C ILE A 249 6.51 19.83 14.14
N THR A 250 7.28 19.95 15.22
CA THR A 250 8.28 21.02 15.35
C THR A 250 9.67 20.62 14.87
N ARG A 251 9.95 19.32 14.67
CA ARG A 251 11.26 18.83 14.21
C ARG A 251 11.14 17.95 12.97
N PHE A 252 10.35 16.87 13.02
CA PHE A 252 10.28 15.92 11.91
C PHE A 252 9.70 16.53 10.63
N LEU A 253 8.55 17.21 10.70
CA LEU A 253 7.94 17.82 9.50
C LEU A 253 8.83 18.92 8.88
N PRO A 254 9.45 19.84 9.66
CA PRO A 254 10.45 20.76 9.13
C PRO A 254 11.66 20.08 8.50
N LEU A 255 12.16 18.98 9.08
CA LEU A 255 13.23 18.18 8.44
C LEU A 255 12.76 17.63 7.08
N LEU A 256 11.54 17.09 7.01
CA LEU A 256 10.99 16.60 5.75
C LEU A 256 10.82 17.73 4.71
N MET A 257 10.35 18.91 5.12
CA MET A 257 10.26 20.10 4.27
C MET A 257 11.64 20.55 3.78
N SER A 258 12.71 20.42 4.58
CA SER A 258 14.06 20.76 4.14
C SER A 258 14.52 19.89 2.95
N PHE A 259 14.15 18.61 2.91
CA PHE A 259 14.41 17.77 1.72
C PHE A 259 13.66 18.26 0.48
N VAL A 260 12.41 18.71 0.66
CA VAL A 260 11.64 19.33 -0.43
C VAL A 260 12.36 20.59 -0.93
N VAL A 261 12.84 21.44 -0.03
CA VAL A 261 13.59 22.67 -0.40
C VAL A 261 14.90 22.33 -1.11
N ASP A 262 15.66 21.34 -0.63
CA ASP A 262 16.88 20.86 -1.27
C ASP A 262 16.60 20.41 -2.73
N ASP A 263 15.52 19.65 -2.94
CA ASP A 263 15.11 19.17 -4.25
C ASP A 263 14.73 20.31 -5.20
N HIS A 264 13.98 21.31 -4.71
CA HIS A 264 13.59 22.48 -5.50
C HIS A 264 14.81 23.33 -5.86
N THR A 265 15.68 23.59 -4.88
CA THR A 265 16.90 24.39 -5.06
C THR A 265 17.82 23.74 -6.10
N PHE A 266 18.07 22.44 -5.97
CA PHE A 266 18.88 21.70 -6.95
C PHE A 266 18.30 21.76 -8.37
N THR A 267 16.97 21.62 -8.49
CA THR A 267 16.28 21.68 -9.78
C THR A 267 16.37 23.08 -10.42
N VAL A 268 16.32 24.14 -9.62
CA VAL A 268 16.50 25.53 -10.07
C VAL A 268 17.94 25.76 -10.51
N ASP A 269 18.91 25.32 -9.70
CA ASP A 269 20.33 25.48 -9.99
C ASP A 269 20.75 24.80 -11.30
N GLN A 270 20.21 23.60 -11.59
CA GLN A 270 20.42 22.89 -12.85
C GLN A 270 19.95 23.67 -14.09
N LYS A 271 19.03 24.63 -13.94
CA LYS A 271 18.48 25.44 -15.03
C LYS A 271 19.17 26.79 -15.19
N LEU A 272 20.03 27.19 -14.24
CA LEU A 272 20.74 28.46 -14.31
C LEU A 272 21.88 28.42 -15.36
N PRO A 273 22.17 29.53 -16.04
CA PRO A 273 23.27 29.60 -17.00
C PRO A 273 24.61 29.25 -16.36
N SER A 274 25.37 28.36 -17.02
CA SER A 274 26.61 27.74 -16.52
C SER A 274 27.82 28.68 -16.37
N GLU A 275 27.64 29.99 -16.58
CA GLU A 275 28.76 30.90 -16.88
C GLU A 275 29.72 31.15 -15.70
N GLU A 276 29.34 30.85 -14.45
CA GLU A 276 30.23 31.10 -13.28
C GLU A 276 30.23 30.04 -12.17
N LYS A 277 29.51 28.91 -12.28
CA LYS A 277 29.49 27.87 -11.22
C LYS A 277 29.74 26.47 -11.77
N GLY A 278 30.65 25.74 -11.12
CA GLY A 278 30.84 24.30 -11.35
C GLY A 278 29.58 23.50 -10.98
N PRO A 279 29.49 22.23 -11.37
CA PRO A 279 28.34 21.38 -11.05
C PRO A 279 28.16 21.27 -9.54
N ILE A 280 27.04 21.77 -9.02
CA ILE A 280 26.70 21.67 -7.60
C ILE A 280 26.29 20.21 -7.34
N PRO A 281 26.95 19.49 -6.42
CA PRO A 281 26.57 18.12 -6.09
C PRO A 281 25.22 18.09 -5.38
N TYR A 282 24.42 17.07 -5.66
CA TYR A 282 23.16 16.87 -4.94
C TYR A 282 23.43 16.57 -3.45
N PRO A 283 22.66 17.14 -2.50
CA PRO A 283 22.85 16.89 -1.08
C PRO A 283 22.70 15.40 -0.74
N SER A 284 23.76 14.77 -0.26
CA SER A 284 23.77 13.32 0.03
C SER A 284 23.57 12.98 1.51
N THR A 285 23.66 13.96 2.40
CA THR A 285 23.59 13.72 3.86
C THR A 285 22.15 13.60 4.35
N ILE A 286 21.88 12.58 5.16
CA ILE A 286 20.64 12.42 5.93
C ILE A 286 20.91 12.86 7.37
N PRO A 287 20.16 13.83 7.93
CA PRO A 287 20.27 14.17 9.34
C PRO A 287 19.92 12.97 10.23
N GLU A 288 20.76 12.64 11.23
CA GLU A 288 20.54 11.51 12.16
C GLU A 288 19.16 11.57 12.84
N ALA A 289 18.69 12.78 13.16
CA ALA A 289 17.38 12.99 13.75
C ALA A 289 16.25 12.45 12.85
N PHE A 290 16.37 12.55 11.53
CA PHE A 290 15.37 12.03 10.60
C PHE A 290 15.29 10.51 10.68
N THR A 291 16.43 9.81 10.61
CA THR A 291 16.49 8.36 10.73
C THR A 291 15.93 7.90 12.08
N LYS A 292 16.29 8.58 13.16
CA LYS A 292 15.76 8.29 14.51
C LYS A 292 14.23 8.41 14.57
N PHE A 293 13.64 9.44 13.95
CA PHE A 293 12.19 9.57 13.87
C PHE A 293 11.54 8.41 13.11
N LEU A 294 12.13 7.95 11.99
CA LEU A 294 11.58 6.80 11.25
C LEU A 294 11.66 5.50 12.05
N GLN A 295 12.63 5.37 12.95
CA GLN A 295 12.82 4.19 13.81
C GLN A 295 11.89 4.19 15.03
N GLU A 296 11.67 5.35 15.65
CA GLU A 296 11.01 5.45 16.96
C GLU A 296 9.56 5.93 16.89
N ASN A 297 9.16 6.69 15.85
CA ASN A 297 7.83 7.28 15.75
C ASN A 297 7.07 6.71 14.54
N ARG A 298 5.95 6.02 14.82
CA ARG A 298 5.14 5.33 13.82
C ARG A 298 4.52 6.27 12.77
N ILE A 299 4.11 7.47 13.16
CA ILE A 299 3.52 8.46 12.24
C ILE A 299 4.62 9.06 11.36
N ALA A 300 5.76 9.42 11.96
CA ALA A 300 6.91 9.90 11.22
C ALA A 300 7.38 8.86 10.19
N CYS A 301 7.45 7.59 10.59
CA CYS A 301 7.76 6.48 9.70
C CYS A 301 6.80 6.44 8.51
N GLU A 302 5.49 6.40 8.75
CA GLU A 302 4.47 6.37 7.69
C GLU A 302 4.63 7.53 6.70
N ILE A 303 4.75 8.76 7.20
CA ILE A 303 4.90 9.96 6.35
C ILE A 303 6.21 9.89 5.57
N GLY A 304 7.31 9.48 6.21
CA GLY A 304 8.62 9.33 5.57
C GLY A 304 8.59 8.29 4.44
N LEU A 305 7.95 7.14 4.67
CA LEU A 305 7.74 6.12 3.64
C LEU A 305 6.94 6.68 2.46
N TYR A 306 5.85 7.40 2.71
CA TYR A 306 5.05 8.01 1.65
C TYR A 306 5.78 9.14 0.92
N TYR A 307 6.66 9.88 1.58
CA TYR A 307 7.56 10.83 0.92
C TYR A 307 8.52 10.12 -0.02
N ILE A 308 9.11 9.00 0.41
CA ILE A 308 9.99 8.19 -0.45
C ILE A 308 9.22 7.64 -1.66
N LEU A 309 7.99 7.16 -1.48
CA LEU A 309 7.14 6.76 -2.61
C LEU A 309 6.86 7.94 -3.55
N HIS A 310 6.65 9.14 -3.00
CA HIS A 310 6.38 10.35 -3.77
C HIS A 310 7.58 10.76 -4.65
N ILE A 311 8.80 10.82 -4.10
CA ILE A 311 10.00 11.17 -4.87
C ILE A 311 10.34 10.12 -5.92
N THR A 312 10.14 8.82 -5.62
CA THR A 312 10.35 7.76 -6.62
C THR A 312 9.35 7.89 -7.77
N LYS A 313 8.09 8.25 -7.47
CA LYS A 313 7.07 8.53 -8.48
C LYS A 313 7.42 9.73 -9.36
N GLN A 314 8.11 10.73 -8.81
CA GLN A 314 8.64 11.88 -9.55
C GLN A 314 9.90 11.56 -10.38
N ARG A 315 10.39 10.32 -10.34
CA ARG A 315 11.64 9.88 -10.99
C ARG A 315 12.89 10.62 -10.47
N ASN A 316 12.84 11.15 -9.25
CA ASN A 316 13.97 11.82 -8.63
C ASN A 316 14.92 10.77 -8.00
N LYS A 317 15.83 10.23 -8.82
CA LYS A 317 16.76 9.19 -8.38
C LYS A 317 17.71 9.65 -7.27
N ASN A 318 18.12 10.92 -7.29
CA ASN A 318 19.09 11.44 -6.34
C ASN A 318 18.46 11.53 -4.94
N ALA A 319 17.24 12.07 -4.85
CA ALA A 319 16.49 12.09 -3.60
C ALA A 319 16.18 10.68 -3.10
N PHE A 320 15.81 9.77 -4.01
CA PHE A 320 15.56 8.37 -3.66
C PHE A 320 16.82 7.71 -3.06
N LEU A 321 17.97 7.79 -3.73
CA LEU A 321 19.23 7.24 -3.24
C LEU A 321 19.69 7.88 -1.93
N ARG A 322 19.45 9.19 -1.75
CA ARG A 322 19.71 9.89 -0.48
C ARG A 322 18.92 9.27 0.67
N LEU A 323 17.63 8.98 0.48
CA LEU A 323 16.76 8.51 1.57
C LEU A 323 16.66 6.99 1.70
N LEU A 324 17.12 6.24 0.69
CA LEU A 324 17.11 4.78 0.67
C LEU A 324 17.77 4.13 1.91
N PRO A 325 18.93 4.59 2.42
CA PRO A 325 19.52 4.02 3.63
C PRO A 325 18.61 4.10 4.85
N ALA A 326 17.74 5.12 4.93
CA ALA A 326 16.82 5.29 6.04
C ALA A 326 15.67 4.25 6.05
N LEU A 327 15.50 3.49 4.96
CA LEU A 327 14.53 2.38 4.89
C LEU A 327 15.02 1.09 5.56
N ALA A 328 16.34 0.94 5.77
CA ALA A 328 16.92 -0.30 6.30
C ALA A 328 16.41 -0.62 7.72
N GLU A 329 16.21 0.42 8.54
CA GLU A 329 15.72 0.31 9.90
C GLU A 329 14.56 1.30 10.10
N THR A 330 13.34 0.78 10.19
CA THR A 330 12.13 1.58 10.37
C THR A 330 11.28 1.05 11.51
N PHE A 331 10.38 1.89 12.03
CA PHE A 331 9.49 1.54 13.12
C PHE A 331 8.76 0.23 12.81
N SER A 332 8.99 -0.80 13.64
CA SER A 332 8.38 -2.12 13.48
C SER A 332 8.48 -2.69 12.04
N ASP A 333 9.57 -2.40 11.33
CA ASP A 333 9.79 -2.84 9.95
C ASP A 333 8.71 -2.42 8.94
N LEU A 334 8.08 -1.26 9.11
CA LEU A 334 7.03 -0.77 8.20
C LEU A 334 7.49 -0.64 6.74
N ALA A 335 8.78 -0.36 6.50
CA ALA A 335 9.39 -0.36 5.16
C ALA A 335 9.36 -1.74 4.46
N PHE A 336 9.08 -2.81 5.20
CA PHE A 336 8.97 -4.17 4.68
C PHE A 336 7.52 -4.69 4.70
N SER A 337 6.53 -3.82 4.88
CA SER A 337 5.12 -4.17 4.76
C SER A 337 4.73 -4.39 3.29
N ASP A 338 3.81 -5.33 3.03
CA ASP A 338 3.43 -5.72 1.67
C ASP A 338 2.84 -4.56 0.85
N ILE A 339 2.04 -3.71 1.49
CA ILE A 339 1.45 -2.53 0.83
C ILE A 339 2.55 -1.56 0.39
N PHE A 340 3.49 -1.23 1.29
CA PHE A 340 4.58 -0.32 0.94
C PHE A 340 5.49 -0.92 -0.13
N LEU A 341 5.89 -2.19 0.01
CA LEU A 341 6.73 -2.88 -0.97
C LEU A 341 6.06 -2.97 -2.33
N HIS A 342 4.77 -3.27 -2.39
CA HIS A 342 3.98 -3.27 -3.64
C HIS A 342 4.00 -1.91 -4.33
N LEU A 343 3.82 -0.83 -3.58
CA LEU A 343 3.91 0.53 -4.13
C LEU A 343 5.33 0.90 -4.55
N LEU A 344 6.33 0.54 -3.73
CA LEU A 344 7.73 0.86 -4.00
C LEU A 344 8.21 0.13 -5.26
N THR A 345 7.99 -1.17 -5.38
CA THR A 345 8.38 -1.93 -6.59
C THR A 345 7.63 -1.44 -7.82
N GLY A 346 6.35 -1.08 -7.68
CA GLY A 346 5.58 -0.40 -8.73
C GLY A 346 6.23 0.91 -9.17
N ASN A 347 6.56 1.80 -8.24
CA ASN A 347 7.19 3.08 -8.54
C ASN A 347 8.61 2.93 -9.10
N LEU A 348 9.38 1.93 -8.65
CA LEU A 348 10.73 1.65 -9.14
C LEU A 348 10.75 1.30 -10.63
N THR A 349 9.66 0.79 -11.20
CA THR A 349 9.57 0.58 -12.66
C THR A 349 9.70 1.87 -13.47
N LEU A 350 9.36 3.03 -12.87
CA LEU A 350 9.54 4.34 -13.49
C LEU A 350 11.00 4.77 -13.58
N LEU A 351 11.88 4.16 -12.78
CA LEU A 351 13.33 4.34 -12.79
C LEU A 351 14.04 3.22 -13.58
N GLY A 352 13.33 2.51 -14.46
CA GLY A 352 13.84 1.32 -15.14
C GLY A 352 15.19 1.51 -15.84
N ASP A 353 15.48 2.70 -16.37
CA ASP A 353 16.74 2.98 -17.06
C ASP A 353 17.94 3.08 -16.10
N GLU A 354 17.70 3.43 -14.83
CA GLU A 354 18.73 3.50 -13.78
C GLU A 354 19.22 2.10 -13.36
N PHE A 355 18.46 1.04 -13.64
CA PHE A 355 18.87 -0.34 -13.35
C PHE A 355 20.05 -0.81 -14.23
N ALA A 356 20.38 -0.08 -15.30
CA ALA A 356 21.60 -0.33 -16.06
C ALA A 356 22.87 0.10 -15.29
N LEU A 357 22.73 0.95 -14.27
CA LEU A 357 23.83 1.44 -13.44
C LEU A 357 24.05 0.49 -12.25
N GLU A 358 25.27 -0.03 -12.14
CA GLU A 358 25.64 -0.96 -11.07
C GLU A 358 25.58 -0.33 -9.68
N GLU A 359 25.94 0.94 -9.54
CA GLU A 359 25.86 1.69 -8.28
C GLU A 359 24.42 1.83 -7.77
N PHE A 360 23.48 2.12 -8.67
CA PHE A 360 22.05 2.21 -8.33
C PHE A 360 21.53 0.85 -7.85
N CYS A 361 21.84 -0.22 -8.59
CA CYS A 361 21.41 -1.57 -8.22
C CYS A 361 22.06 -2.06 -6.91
N THR A 362 23.34 -1.75 -6.70
CA THR A 362 24.04 -2.09 -5.45
C THR A 362 23.41 -1.38 -4.26
N SER A 363 23.14 -0.08 -4.38
CA SER A 363 22.46 0.68 -3.33
C SER A 363 21.07 0.10 -3.03
N LEU A 364 20.27 -0.16 -4.06
CA LEU A 364 18.89 -0.65 -3.94
C LEU A 364 18.81 -2.09 -3.41
N PHE A 365 19.52 -3.02 -4.04
CA PHE A 365 19.41 -4.42 -3.69
C PHE A 365 20.24 -4.74 -2.46
N ASP A 366 21.52 -4.37 -2.41
CA ASP A 366 22.39 -4.77 -1.30
C ASP A 366 22.14 -3.91 -0.06
N GLY A 367 21.95 -2.60 -0.27
CA GLY A 367 21.73 -1.62 0.82
C GLY A 367 20.33 -1.66 1.43
N PHE A 368 19.34 -2.21 0.73
CA PHE A 368 17.96 -2.28 1.24
C PHE A 368 17.36 -3.69 1.15
N PHE A 369 17.05 -4.22 -0.05
CA PHE A 369 16.25 -5.44 -0.15
C PHE A 369 16.92 -6.69 0.45
N LEU A 370 18.18 -6.96 0.09
CA LEU A 370 18.93 -8.15 0.52
C LEU A 370 19.25 -8.15 2.02
N THR A 371 19.21 -6.98 2.68
CA THR A 371 19.34 -6.88 4.14
C THR A 371 18.20 -7.58 4.90
N ALA A 372 17.05 -7.78 4.23
CA ALA A 372 15.85 -8.35 4.81
C ALA A 372 15.38 -9.64 4.11
N CYS A 373 15.74 -9.89 2.84
CA CYS A 373 15.28 -11.06 2.07
C CYS A 373 15.48 -12.41 2.78
N SER A 374 16.59 -12.60 3.51
CA SER A 374 16.86 -13.86 4.23
C SER A 374 15.93 -14.10 5.43
N ARG A 375 15.39 -13.03 6.01
CA ARG A 375 14.51 -13.06 7.20
C ARG A 375 13.04 -12.94 6.84
N LYS A 376 12.72 -12.36 5.68
CA LYS A 376 11.37 -11.94 5.30
C LYS A 376 11.02 -12.44 3.90
N GLU A 377 10.21 -13.50 3.86
CA GLU A 377 9.80 -14.14 2.60
C GLU A 377 9.03 -13.17 1.68
N ASN A 378 8.21 -12.28 2.23
CA ASN A 378 7.47 -11.31 1.44
C ASN A 378 8.39 -10.34 0.67
N VAL A 379 9.48 -9.88 1.30
CA VAL A 379 10.51 -9.06 0.64
C VAL A 379 11.11 -9.83 -0.55
N HIS A 380 11.45 -11.10 -0.33
CA HIS A 380 11.98 -11.98 -1.38
C HIS A 380 11.02 -12.08 -2.58
N ARG A 381 9.71 -12.26 -2.31
CA ARG A 381 8.67 -12.27 -3.36
C ARG A 381 8.61 -10.95 -4.13
N HIS A 382 8.62 -9.81 -3.45
CA HIS A 382 8.58 -8.49 -4.10
C HIS A 382 9.82 -8.23 -4.96
N VAL A 383 11.01 -8.65 -4.51
CA VAL A 383 12.25 -8.53 -5.29
C VAL A 383 12.21 -9.40 -6.54
N LEU A 384 11.81 -10.67 -6.42
CA LEU A 384 11.71 -11.57 -7.57
C LEU A 384 10.71 -11.05 -8.60
N ARG A 385 9.56 -10.53 -8.16
CA ARG A 385 8.59 -9.88 -9.05
C ARG A 385 9.19 -8.66 -9.76
N LEU A 386 9.93 -7.80 -9.03
CA LEU A 386 10.61 -6.63 -9.62
C LEU A 386 11.61 -7.06 -10.70
N LEU A 387 12.41 -8.09 -10.42
CA LEU A 387 13.38 -8.63 -11.37
C LEU A 387 12.70 -9.30 -12.56
N LEU A 388 11.61 -10.06 -12.37
CA LEU A 388 10.82 -10.61 -13.47
C LEU A 388 10.39 -9.53 -14.46
N HIS A 389 10.03 -8.35 -13.97
CA HIS A 389 9.66 -7.22 -14.83
C HIS A 389 10.87 -6.49 -15.44
N LEU A 390 11.93 -6.23 -14.66
CA LEU A 390 13.04 -5.35 -15.06
C LEU A 390 14.33 -6.06 -15.48
N HIS A 391 14.43 -7.39 -15.44
CA HIS A 391 15.66 -8.16 -15.70
C HIS A 391 16.40 -7.74 -16.99
N HIS A 392 15.66 -7.37 -18.03
CA HIS A 392 16.24 -6.92 -19.30
C HIS A 392 17.02 -5.60 -19.20
N LYS A 393 16.66 -4.73 -18.24
CA LYS A 393 17.32 -3.45 -17.96
C LYS A 393 18.40 -3.52 -16.88
N VAL A 394 18.40 -4.57 -16.05
CA VAL A 394 19.39 -4.73 -14.97
C VAL A 394 20.78 -5.01 -15.57
N ALA A 395 21.81 -4.36 -15.01
CA ALA A 395 23.20 -4.60 -15.36
C ALA A 395 23.53 -6.11 -15.31
N PRO A 396 24.10 -6.73 -16.37
CA PRO A 396 24.26 -8.18 -16.47
C PRO A 396 25.05 -8.82 -15.30
N ALA A 397 26.19 -8.24 -14.93
CA ALA A 397 27.01 -8.72 -13.82
C ALA A 397 26.23 -8.70 -12.49
N LYS A 398 25.42 -7.65 -12.28
CA LYS A 398 24.58 -7.53 -11.09
C LYS A 398 23.44 -8.53 -11.11
N LEU A 399 22.82 -8.76 -12.26
CA LEU A 399 21.73 -9.72 -12.42
C LEU A 399 22.18 -11.16 -12.10
N GLU A 400 23.38 -11.56 -12.52
CA GLU A 400 23.96 -12.86 -12.15
C GLU A 400 24.23 -12.97 -10.64
N SER A 401 24.76 -11.89 -10.03
CA SER A 401 24.96 -11.83 -8.57
C SER A 401 23.64 -11.95 -7.81
N LEU A 402 22.60 -11.25 -8.28
CA LEU A 402 21.25 -11.30 -7.68
C LEU A 402 20.59 -12.67 -7.85
N GLN A 403 20.76 -13.32 -9.00
CA GLN A 403 20.24 -14.68 -9.21
C GLN A 403 20.81 -15.65 -8.16
N LYS A 404 22.12 -15.59 -7.90
CA LYS A 404 22.75 -16.42 -6.85
C LYS A 404 22.29 -16.03 -5.45
N ALA A 405 22.21 -14.74 -5.16
CA ALA A 405 21.83 -14.24 -3.82
C ALA A 405 20.35 -14.54 -3.47
N LEU A 406 19.48 -14.65 -4.47
CA LEU A 406 18.05 -14.89 -4.31
C LEU A 406 17.65 -16.36 -4.49
N GLU A 407 18.63 -17.27 -4.57
CA GLU A 407 18.36 -18.70 -4.70
C GLU A 407 17.53 -19.19 -3.50
N PRO A 408 16.34 -19.80 -3.73
CA PRO A 408 15.47 -20.22 -2.65
C PRO A 408 16.10 -21.36 -1.85
N SER A 409 16.02 -21.24 -0.52
CA SER A 409 16.41 -22.33 0.38
C SER A 409 15.37 -23.45 0.36
N LYS A 410 15.72 -24.61 0.94
CA LYS A 410 14.75 -25.72 1.13
C LYS A 410 13.52 -25.27 1.93
N GLN A 411 13.69 -24.33 2.87
CA GLN A 411 12.66 -23.79 3.74
C GLN A 411 11.80 -22.69 3.09
N SER A 412 12.20 -22.18 1.93
CA SER A 412 11.44 -21.14 1.24
C SER A 412 10.07 -21.66 0.78
N GLY A 413 9.05 -20.82 0.85
CA GLY A 413 7.71 -21.15 0.39
C GLY A 413 7.63 -21.41 -1.11
N GLU A 414 6.56 -22.07 -1.53
CA GLU A 414 6.33 -22.48 -2.91
C GLU A 414 6.27 -21.29 -3.87
N ALA A 415 5.62 -20.20 -3.47
CA ALA A 415 5.50 -18.99 -4.29
C ALA A 415 6.86 -18.36 -4.62
N VAL A 416 7.82 -18.37 -3.69
CA VAL A 416 9.19 -17.88 -3.94
C VAL A 416 9.91 -18.78 -4.94
N LYS A 417 9.81 -20.09 -4.76
CA LYS A 417 10.42 -21.09 -5.66
C LYS A 417 9.87 -20.94 -7.08
N GLU A 418 8.56 -20.76 -7.22
CA GLU A 418 7.91 -20.54 -8.50
C GLU A 418 8.42 -19.26 -9.19
N LEU A 419 8.42 -18.13 -8.48
CA LEU A 419 8.92 -16.85 -9.01
C LEU A 419 10.40 -16.93 -9.42
N TYR A 420 11.22 -17.63 -8.63
CA TYR A 420 12.64 -17.83 -8.95
C TYR A 420 12.85 -18.69 -10.20
N ASN A 421 12.05 -19.76 -10.36
CA ASN A 421 12.08 -20.61 -11.54
C ASN A 421 11.67 -19.82 -12.79
N GLN A 422 10.58 -19.04 -12.71
CA GLN A 422 10.15 -18.16 -13.81
C GLN A 422 11.26 -17.15 -14.19
N LEU A 423 11.98 -16.60 -13.21
CA LEU A 423 13.08 -15.68 -13.47
C LEU A 423 14.22 -16.41 -14.19
N THR A 424 14.59 -17.60 -13.72
CA THR A 424 15.65 -18.42 -14.34
C THR A 424 15.31 -18.77 -15.79
N GLU A 425 14.08 -19.20 -16.07
CA GLU A 425 13.61 -19.47 -17.44
C GLU A 425 13.73 -18.23 -18.35
N LYS A 426 13.35 -17.05 -17.86
CA LYS A 426 13.50 -15.78 -18.60
C LYS A 426 14.95 -15.41 -18.88
N LEU A 427 15.86 -15.72 -17.95
CA LEU A 427 17.30 -15.45 -18.11
C LEU A 427 17.95 -16.42 -19.12
N GLU A 428 17.57 -17.70 -19.12
CA GLU A 428 18.07 -18.67 -20.09
C GLU A 428 17.65 -18.32 -21.53
N LEU A 429 16.43 -17.83 -21.73
CA LEU A 429 15.96 -17.35 -23.04
C LEU A 429 16.73 -16.13 -23.57
N ARG A 430 17.44 -15.39 -22.69
CA ARG A 430 18.25 -14.23 -23.06
C ARG A 430 19.66 -14.61 -23.52
N LYS A 431 20.16 -15.81 -23.16
CA LYS A 431 21.46 -16.26 -23.63
C LYS A 431 21.36 -16.46 -25.15
N PRO A 432 22.20 -15.79 -25.97
CA PRO A 432 22.19 -16.04 -27.40
C PRO A 432 22.49 -17.53 -27.64
N SER A 433 21.73 -18.14 -28.54
CA SER A 433 22.02 -19.49 -29.05
C SER A 433 23.51 -19.56 -29.43
N PRO A 434 24.24 -20.64 -29.12
CA PRO A 434 25.66 -20.73 -29.47
C PRO A 434 25.78 -20.48 -30.97
N ALA A 435 26.63 -19.52 -31.35
CA ALA A 435 26.88 -19.21 -32.75
C ALA A 435 27.19 -20.51 -33.52
N GLU A 436 26.42 -20.79 -34.57
CA GLU A 436 26.83 -21.79 -35.55
C GLU A 436 28.23 -21.41 -36.00
N VAL A 437 29.17 -22.34 -35.79
CA VAL A 437 30.54 -22.26 -36.27
C VAL A 437 30.45 -22.06 -37.78
N THR A 438 30.60 -20.81 -38.20
CA THR A 438 30.64 -20.46 -39.62
C THR A 438 31.95 -21.03 -40.12
N GLU A 439 31.87 -22.10 -40.91
CA GLU A 439 33.02 -22.67 -41.62
C GLU A 439 33.76 -21.54 -42.32
N SER A 440 35.06 -21.47 -42.06
CA SER A 440 36.00 -20.54 -42.72
C SER A 440 35.89 -20.69 -44.25
N PRO A 441 35.57 -19.63 -45.01
CA PRO A 441 35.63 -19.72 -46.45
C PRO A 441 37.08 -19.72 -46.92
N SER A 442 37.38 -20.69 -47.80
CA SER A 442 38.64 -20.86 -48.51
C SER A 442 39.04 -19.63 -49.33
N MET A 443 40.35 -19.36 -49.36
CA MET A 443 41.04 -18.37 -50.21
C MET A 443 40.57 -18.42 -51.67
N GLU A 444 40.18 -17.27 -52.24
CA GLU A 444 40.28 -17.01 -53.68
C GLU A 444 40.82 -15.59 -53.96
N LEU A 445 41.60 -15.51 -55.04
CA LEU A 445 42.59 -14.49 -55.44
C LEU A 445 41.99 -13.15 -55.95
N PRO A 446 42.80 -12.07 -56.02
CA PRO A 446 42.32 -10.74 -56.40
C PRO A 446 42.19 -10.56 -57.92
N LEU A 447 41.08 -9.94 -58.37
CA LEU A 447 40.86 -9.51 -59.75
C LEU A 447 41.43 -8.09 -60.01
N PRO A 448 41.85 -7.76 -61.25
CA PRO A 448 42.54 -6.50 -61.55
C PRO A 448 41.58 -5.33 -61.78
N THR A 449 42.01 -4.15 -61.33
CA THR A 449 41.34 -2.84 -61.50
C THR A 449 41.34 -2.36 -62.95
N VAL A 450 40.17 -1.98 -63.47
CA VAL A 450 40.02 -1.25 -64.74
C VAL A 450 39.91 0.26 -64.45
N PRO A 451 40.65 1.15 -65.15
CA PRO A 451 40.59 2.59 -64.91
C PRO A 451 39.45 3.25 -65.71
N THR A 452 38.76 4.18 -65.06
CA THR A 452 37.71 5.04 -65.63
C THR A 452 38.33 6.24 -66.37
N PRO A 453 37.79 6.71 -67.52
CA PRO A 453 38.31 7.89 -68.20
C PRO A 453 37.70 9.20 -67.68
N ALA A 454 38.53 10.25 -67.67
CA ALA A 454 38.23 11.61 -67.21
C ALA A 454 37.35 12.41 -68.20
N PRO A 455 36.67 13.48 -67.75
CA PRO A 455 35.54 14.06 -68.47
C PRO A 455 35.94 15.15 -69.47
N ARG A 456 35.22 15.22 -70.59
CA ARG A 456 34.82 16.47 -71.27
C ARG A 456 33.51 16.28 -72.01
#